data_AF-A0A068YU28-F1
#
_entry.id   AF-A0A068YU28-F1
#
_cell.length_a   1.000
_cell.length_b   1.000
_cell.length_c   1.000
_cell.angle_alpha   90.00
_cell.angle_beta   90.00
_cell.angle_gamma   90.00
#
_symmetry.space_group_name_H-M   'P 1'
#
loop_
_entity.id
_entity.type
_entity.pdbx_description
1 polymer ?
#
loop_
_entity_poly.entity_id
_entity_poly.type
_entity_poly.pdbx_seq_one_letter_code
_entity_poly.pdbx_strand_id
1 'polypeptide(L)'
;MNLQHFYQLVKKSVVAWIDDYAPSMGAAISYYTVFSIAPLMIIVIAVAGFVWGREAVQGEIVGQLSGLIGQEGAQGIQALIESANQPTQGLVATAISIVVLVIGATTVFAELQSALDRIWRAPKAPQVSGIWAIVRSRLLSLGFILGLGFLLLVSLVSGAALAAFGTWVGRLLPGWEKLLFVINIVFSIGIATVLFAMIFKVMPQVKVGWRDVWTGAFVTAVLFEVGKWLISLYIGKSSVTSSFAAAGSLVVLLVWVYYSAQIFLLGAEFTWVFANEHGSLAGDRKPGTAALPSEPSSPAISEGGKDQPVGKVPDLPCQSDLVIIRPFSSLPASLATEVIRKESGHPSLKQRAIVYAGSAAACLALRLLLKRKSRGRIGLPGS
;
A
#
# COMPACT_ATOMS: atom_id res chain seq x y z
N MET A 1 -23.00 -3.85 8.39
CA MET A 1 -22.37 -2.68 9.05
C MET A 1 -23.14 -1.43 8.68
N ASN A 2 -23.44 -0.57 9.65
CA ASN A 2 -24.10 0.71 9.38
C ASN A 2 -23.14 1.64 8.61
N LEU A 3 -23.65 2.46 7.69
CA LEU A 3 -22.81 3.30 6.80
C LEU A 3 -21.90 4.26 7.59
N GLN A 4 -22.38 4.71 8.75
CA GLN A 4 -21.60 5.56 9.67
C GLN A 4 -20.38 4.83 10.26
N HIS A 5 -20.49 3.54 10.60
CA HIS A 5 -19.36 2.77 11.11
C HIS A 5 -18.32 2.52 10.04
N PHE A 6 -18.75 2.19 8.81
CA PHE A 6 -17.83 2.05 7.69
C PHE A 6 -17.06 3.35 7.41
N TYR A 7 -17.76 4.49 7.43
CA TYR A 7 -17.12 5.80 7.27
C TYR A 7 -16.09 6.09 8.38
N GLN A 8 -16.41 5.76 9.63
CA GLN A 8 -15.46 5.94 10.74
C GLN A 8 -14.23 5.05 10.59
N LEU A 9 -14.40 3.80 10.15
CA LEU A 9 -13.28 2.89 9.87
C LEU A 9 -12.37 3.49 8.80
N VAL A 10 -12.94 3.88 7.64
CA VAL A 10 -12.16 4.51 6.56
C VAL A 10 -11.42 5.74 7.05
N LYS A 11 -12.08 6.61 7.82
CA LYS A 11 -11.45 7.80 8.39
C LYS A 11 -10.27 7.45 9.31
N LYS A 12 -10.43 6.47 10.20
CA LYS A 12 -9.36 6.00 11.09
C LYS A 12 -8.21 5.40 10.31
N SER A 13 -8.49 4.60 9.27
CA SER A 13 -7.46 4.01 8.40
C SER A 13 -6.66 5.07 7.64
N VAL A 14 -7.32 6.13 7.15
CA VAL A 14 -6.60 7.24 6.50
C VAL A 14 -5.72 8.00 7.48
N VAL A 15 -6.19 8.21 8.72
CA VAL A 15 -5.36 8.86 9.76
C VAL A 15 -4.15 7.98 10.11
N ALA A 16 -4.37 6.68 10.33
CA ALA A 16 -3.29 5.73 10.59
C ALA A 16 -2.27 5.69 9.44
N TRP A 17 -2.73 5.63 8.19
CA TRP A 17 -1.90 5.67 6.99
C TRP A 17 -1.00 6.92 6.93
N ILE A 18 -1.50 8.09 7.35
CA ILE A 18 -0.68 9.31 7.45
C ILE A 18 0.33 9.19 8.60
N ASP A 19 -0.15 8.78 9.78
CA ASP A 19 0.67 8.73 11.00
C ASP A 19 1.80 7.69 10.90
N ASP A 20 1.60 6.60 10.15
CA ASP A 20 2.60 5.58 9.87
C ASP A 20 3.51 5.94 8.69
N TYR A 21 3.39 7.14 8.11
CA TYR A 21 4.20 7.62 6.98
C TYR A 21 4.09 6.72 5.73
N ALA A 22 2.93 6.10 5.51
CA ALA A 22 2.67 5.26 4.35
C ALA A 22 2.86 5.97 2.99
N PRO A 23 2.59 7.30 2.84
CA PRO A 23 2.96 8.02 1.63
C PRO A 23 4.45 7.87 1.27
N SER A 24 5.33 7.98 2.27
CA SER A 24 6.78 7.87 2.09
C SER A 24 7.21 6.43 1.83
N MET A 25 6.60 5.46 2.53
CA MET A 25 6.87 4.03 2.31
C MET A 25 6.47 3.62 0.89
N GLY A 26 5.31 4.05 0.40
CA GLY A 26 4.90 3.79 -0.98
C GLY A 26 5.79 4.48 -2.02
N ALA A 27 6.37 5.64 -1.71
CA ALA A 27 7.38 6.28 -2.56
C ALA A 27 8.64 5.40 -2.68
N ALA A 28 9.16 4.90 -1.55
CA ALA A 28 10.30 3.99 -1.53
C ALA A 28 10.02 2.70 -2.32
N ILE A 29 8.89 2.04 -2.04
CA ILE A 29 8.45 0.82 -2.76
C ILE A 29 8.38 1.08 -4.26
N SER A 30 7.81 2.21 -4.68
CA SER A 30 7.67 2.54 -6.11
C SER A 30 9.02 2.77 -6.78
N TYR A 31 9.93 3.51 -6.13
CA TYR A 31 11.29 3.75 -6.61
C TYR A 31 12.01 2.42 -6.82
N TYR A 32 12.12 1.60 -5.78
CA TYR A 32 12.83 0.32 -5.89
C TYR A 32 12.19 -0.63 -6.91
N THR A 33 10.86 -0.61 -7.06
CA THR A 33 10.13 -1.43 -8.04
C THR A 33 10.49 -1.02 -9.46
N VAL A 34 10.38 0.28 -9.79
CA VAL A 34 10.66 0.78 -11.15
C VAL A 34 12.10 0.47 -11.57
N PHE A 35 13.08 0.64 -10.68
CA PHE A 35 14.48 0.32 -10.97
C PHE A 35 14.75 -1.19 -11.10
N SER A 36 13.92 -2.04 -10.48
CA SER A 36 14.04 -3.50 -10.56
C SER A 36 13.31 -4.10 -11.76
N ILE A 37 12.31 -3.41 -12.33
CA ILE A 37 11.50 -3.90 -13.45
C ILE A 37 12.36 -4.17 -14.70
N ALA A 38 13.25 -3.25 -15.07
CA ALA A 38 14.02 -3.41 -16.31
C ALA A 38 14.94 -4.65 -16.29
N PRO A 39 15.80 -4.86 -15.27
CA PRO A 39 16.60 -6.09 -15.15
C PRO A 39 15.73 -7.36 -15.09
N LEU A 40 14.58 -7.30 -14.41
CA LEU A 40 13.63 -8.41 -14.34
C LEU A 40 13.10 -8.77 -15.73
N MET A 41 12.65 -7.77 -16.49
CA MET A 41 12.08 -7.99 -17.83
C MET A 41 13.10 -8.54 -18.81
N ILE A 42 14.36 -8.08 -18.78
CA ILE A 42 15.43 -8.66 -19.62
C ILE A 42 15.54 -10.16 -19.36
N ILE A 43 15.58 -10.58 -18.09
CA ILE A 43 15.73 -11.99 -17.71
C ILE A 43 14.49 -12.78 -18.10
N VAL A 44 13.29 -12.25 -17.84
CA VAL A 44 12.02 -12.91 -18.23
C VAL A 44 11.94 -13.10 -19.74
N ILE A 45 12.27 -12.08 -20.53
CA ILE A 45 12.27 -12.14 -22.00
C ILE A 45 13.37 -13.07 -22.51
N ALA A 46 14.55 -13.09 -21.89
CA ALA A 46 15.63 -14.00 -22.28
C ALA A 46 15.24 -15.47 -22.05
N VAL A 47 14.68 -15.78 -20.87
CA VAL A 47 14.30 -17.16 -20.52
C VAL A 47 13.07 -17.62 -21.29
N ALA A 48 12.00 -16.82 -21.34
CA ALA A 48 10.78 -17.19 -22.06
C ALA A 48 10.99 -17.10 -23.59
N GLY A 49 11.73 -16.12 -24.07
CA GLY A 49 12.04 -15.95 -25.48
C GLY A 49 12.92 -17.06 -26.05
N PHE A 50 13.69 -17.76 -25.21
CA PHE A 50 14.39 -18.99 -25.60
C PHE A 50 13.42 -20.12 -25.98
N VAL A 51 12.25 -20.20 -25.33
CA VAL A 51 11.26 -21.26 -25.56
C VAL A 51 10.24 -20.87 -26.64
N TRP A 52 9.71 -19.65 -26.58
CA TRP A 52 8.58 -19.20 -27.40
C TRP A 52 8.92 -18.12 -28.45
N GLY A 53 10.17 -17.64 -28.47
CA GLY A 53 10.57 -16.50 -29.29
C GLY A 53 10.35 -15.15 -28.59
N ARG A 54 11.33 -14.24 -28.73
CA ARG A 54 11.33 -12.95 -28.00
C ARG A 54 10.15 -12.05 -28.33
N GLU A 55 9.76 -11.98 -29.60
CA GLU A 55 8.69 -11.10 -30.09
C GLU A 55 7.32 -11.54 -29.57
N ALA A 56 7.04 -12.85 -29.57
CA ALA A 56 5.81 -13.42 -29.02
C ALA A 56 5.67 -13.12 -27.52
N VAL A 57 6.76 -13.30 -26.77
CA VAL A 57 6.81 -13.02 -25.33
C VAL A 57 6.61 -11.54 -25.04
N GLN A 58 7.27 -10.64 -25.78
CA GLN A 58 7.16 -9.20 -25.56
C GLN A 58 5.74 -8.70 -25.84
N GLY A 59 5.13 -9.15 -26.94
CA GLY A 59 3.74 -8.81 -27.29
C GLY A 59 2.75 -9.26 -26.20
N GLU A 60 2.91 -10.49 -25.70
CA GLU A 60 2.04 -11.02 -24.65
C GLU A 60 2.22 -10.27 -23.33
N ILE A 61 3.46 -10.00 -22.90
CA ILE A 61 3.75 -9.23 -21.67
C ILE A 61 3.10 -7.85 -21.72
N VAL A 62 3.26 -7.12 -22.82
CA VAL A 62 2.66 -5.78 -22.97
C VAL A 62 1.14 -5.86 -22.99
N GLY A 63 0.56 -6.88 -23.64
CA GLY A 63 -0.88 -7.15 -23.62
C GLY A 63 -1.40 -7.37 -22.19
N GLN A 64 -0.75 -8.23 -21.42
CA GLN A 64 -1.13 -8.51 -20.03
C GLN A 64 -0.99 -7.29 -19.13
N LEU A 65 0.13 -6.58 -19.25
CA LEU A 65 0.34 -5.35 -18.49
C LEU A 65 -0.69 -4.29 -18.86
N SER A 66 -1.12 -4.18 -20.12
CA SER A 66 -2.16 -3.20 -20.48
C SER A 66 -3.50 -3.45 -19.78
N GLY A 67 -3.87 -4.72 -19.55
CA GLY A 67 -5.07 -5.08 -18.81
C GLY A 67 -4.96 -4.88 -17.29
N LEU A 68 -3.75 -4.98 -16.74
CA LEU A 68 -3.49 -4.81 -15.31
C LEU A 68 -3.18 -3.37 -14.92
N ILE A 69 -2.41 -2.66 -15.74
CA ILE A 69 -1.83 -1.35 -15.45
C ILE A 69 -2.20 -0.24 -16.45
N GLY A 70 -3.15 -0.50 -17.34
CA GLY A 70 -3.55 0.45 -18.38
C GLY A 70 -2.54 0.55 -19.53
N GLN A 71 -2.97 1.15 -20.64
CA GLN A 71 -2.15 1.23 -21.85
C GLN A 71 -0.89 2.08 -21.65
N GLU A 72 -0.98 3.18 -20.91
CA GLU A 72 0.12 4.12 -20.72
C GLU A 72 1.19 3.56 -19.78
N GLY A 73 0.80 2.82 -18.74
CA GLY A 73 1.73 2.08 -17.89
C GLY A 73 2.45 0.97 -18.65
N ALA A 74 1.72 0.24 -19.51
CA ALA A 74 2.30 -0.79 -20.36
C ALA A 74 3.30 -0.22 -21.38
N GLN A 75 3.01 0.94 -21.96
CA GLN A 75 3.96 1.67 -22.82
C GLN A 75 5.22 2.11 -22.05
N GLY A 76 5.09 2.51 -20.78
CA GLY A 76 6.24 2.77 -19.89
C GLY A 76 7.16 1.57 -19.74
N ILE A 77 6.59 0.39 -19.49
CA ILE A 77 7.37 -0.85 -19.38
C ILE A 77 7.96 -1.25 -20.74
N GLN A 78 7.21 -1.09 -21.83
CA GLN A 78 7.70 -1.36 -23.19
C GLN A 78 8.91 -0.48 -23.53
N ALA A 79 8.86 0.81 -23.23
CA ALA A 79 9.98 1.73 -23.46
C ALA A 79 11.21 1.36 -22.63
N LEU A 80 11.03 0.92 -21.37
CA LEU A 80 12.11 0.40 -20.54
C LEU A 80 12.74 -0.87 -21.14
N ILE A 81 11.92 -1.79 -21.64
CA ILE A 81 12.38 -3.03 -22.29
C ILE A 81 13.17 -2.69 -23.55
N GLU A 82 12.66 -1.80 -24.40
CA GLU A 82 13.30 -1.42 -25.65
C GLU A 82 14.63 -0.70 -25.41
N SER A 83 14.68 0.19 -24.41
CA SER A 83 15.92 0.84 -23.98
C SER A 83 16.93 -0.16 -23.41
N ALA A 84 16.47 -1.21 -22.73
CA ALA A 84 17.32 -2.22 -22.11
C ALA A 84 17.76 -3.34 -23.08
N ASN A 85 17.02 -3.54 -24.17
CA ASN A 85 17.33 -4.49 -25.25
C ASN A 85 18.40 -3.95 -26.23
N GLN A 86 18.95 -2.76 -26.00
CA GLN A 86 20.12 -2.34 -26.76
C GLN A 86 21.27 -3.32 -26.51
N PRO A 87 21.87 -3.88 -27.58
CA PRO A 87 22.68 -5.09 -27.50
C PRO A 87 24.03 -4.83 -26.82
N THR A 88 24.04 -4.81 -25.49
CA THR A 88 25.26 -5.14 -24.74
C THR A 88 25.38 -6.66 -24.72
N GLN A 89 25.71 -7.22 -25.88
CA GLN A 89 26.02 -8.64 -26.04
C GLN A 89 27.25 -8.97 -25.18
N GLY A 90 27.03 -9.58 -24.02
CA GLY A 90 28.13 -10.01 -23.16
C GLY A 90 27.64 -10.70 -21.89
N LEU A 91 28.34 -11.78 -21.51
CA LEU A 91 28.16 -12.46 -20.22
C LEU A 91 28.25 -11.48 -19.04
N VAL A 92 29.07 -10.42 -19.17
CA VAL A 92 29.26 -9.38 -18.16
C VAL A 92 27.98 -8.56 -17.93
N ALA A 93 27.29 -8.12 -19.00
CA ALA A 93 26.05 -7.35 -18.88
C ALA A 93 24.92 -8.19 -18.26
N THR A 94 24.87 -9.48 -18.59
CA THR A 94 23.94 -10.44 -17.99
C THR A 94 24.25 -10.64 -16.50
N ALA A 95 25.52 -10.83 -16.13
CA ALA A 95 25.94 -10.97 -14.75
C ALA A 95 25.60 -9.72 -13.91
N ILE A 96 25.87 -8.52 -14.42
CA ILE A 96 25.52 -7.26 -13.77
C ILE A 96 23.99 -7.17 -13.60
N SER A 97 23.21 -7.49 -14.64
CA SER A 97 21.74 -7.47 -14.57
C SER A 97 21.19 -8.44 -13.53
N ILE A 98 21.76 -9.63 -13.40
CA ILE A 98 21.39 -10.60 -12.37
C ILE A 98 21.69 -10.04 -10.98
N VAL A 99 22.87 -9.46 -10.76
CA VAL A 99 23.23 -8.88 -9.45
C VAL A 99 22.31 -7.71 -9.10
N VAL A 100 22.09 -6.78 -10.03
CA VAL A 100 21.19 -5.64 -9.86
C VAL A 100 19.76 -6.11 -9.59
N LEU A 101 19.27 -7.12 -10.32
CA LEU A 101 17.96 -7.70 -10.09
C LEU A 101 17.83 -8.30 -8.69
N VAL A 102 18.81 -9.12 -8.27
CA VAL A 102 18.76 -9.79 -6.96
C VAL A 102 18.74 -8.75 -5.84
N ILE A 103 19.55 -7.69 -5.95
CA ILE A 103 19.57 -6.59 -4.97
C ILE A 103 18.25 -5.82 -5.01
N GLY A 104 17.78 -5.44 -6.20
CA GLY A 104 16.55 -4.67 -6.39
C GLY A 104 15.32 -5.41 -5.89
N ALA A 105 15.12 -6.66 -6.32
CA ALA A 105 14.00 -7.50 -5.91
C ALA A 105 14.00 -7.77 -4.39
N THR A 106 15.18 -8.02 -3.81
CA THR A 106 15.30 -8.20 -2.35
C THR A 106 14.95 -6.92 -1.61
N THR A 107 15.39 -5.75 -2.10
CA THR A 107 15.08 -4.45 -1.51
C THR A 107 13.58 -4.13 -1.59
N VAL A 108 12.93 -4.33 -2.74
CA VAL A 108 11.48 -4.13 -2.89
C VAL A 108 10.69 -5.00 -1.90
N PHE A 109 11.03 -6.28 -1.82
CA PHE A 109 10.36 -7.20 -0.90
C PHE A 109 10.59 -6.81 0.56
N ALA A 110 11.82 -6.46 0.93
CA ALA A 110 12.17 -6.03 2.28
C ALA A 110 11.42 -4.75 2.68
N GLU A 111 11.31 -3.78 1.77
CA GLU A 111 10.55 -2.54 2.01
C GLU A 111 9.05 -2.79 2.14
N LEU A 112 8.50 -3.64 1.28
CA LEU A 112 7.10 -4.05 1.39
C LEU A 112 6.84 -4.75 2.73
N GLN A 113 7.78 -5.60 3.19
CA GLN A 113 7.64 -6.36 4.43
C GLN A 113 7.76 -5.43 5.63
N SER A 114 8.76 -4.54 5.62
CA SER A 114 8.97 -3.51 6.62
C SER A 114 7.75 -2.60 6.76
N ALA A 115 7.15 -2.18 5.64
CA ALA A 115 5.95 -1.35 5.64
C ALA A 115 4.75 -2.09 6.27
N LEU A 116 4.53 -3.35 5.91
CA LEU A 116 3.47 -4.15 6.53
C LEU A 116 3.72 -4.42 8.01
N ASP A 117 4.95 -4.78 8.38
CA ASP A 117 5.33 -5.02 9.77
C ASP A 117 5.14 -3.74 10.61
N ARG A 118 5.39 -2.56 10.04
CA ARG A 118 5.10 -1.27 10.67
C ARG A 118 3.61 -1.06 10.89
N ILE A 119 2.78 -1.23 9.86
CA ILE A 119 1.30 -1.09 9.93
C ILE A 119 0.73 -2.06 10.98
N TRP A 120 1.19 -3.32 10.94
CA TRP A 120 0.75 -4.35 11.87
C TRP A 120 1.37 -4.24 13.26
N ARG A 121 2.26 -3.27 13.49
CA ARG A 121 2.99 -3.05 14.75
C ARG A 121 3.67 -4.34 15.22
N ALA A 122 4.25 -5.06 14.27
CA ALA A 122 4.92 -6.30 14.53
C ALA A 122 6.04 -6.08 15.56
N PRO A 123 6.17 -6.97 16.57
CA PRO A 123 7.33 -6.94 17.46
C PRO A 123 8.59 -7.00 16.61
N LYS A 124 9.63 -6.22 16.98
CA LYS A 124 10.94 -6.37 16.34
C LYS A 124 11.33 -7.84 16.43
N ALA A 125 11.42 -8.50 15.28
CA ALA A 125 11.75 -9.91 15.24
C ALA A 125 13.09 -10.10 15.99
N PRO A 126 13.19 -11.08 16.90
CA PRO A 126 14.50 -11.50 17.38
C PRO A 126 15.33 -11.82 16.14
N GLN A 127 16.57 -11.34 16.07
CA GLN A 127 17.49 -11.75 15.01
C GLN A 127 17.80 -13.23 15.22
N VAL A 128 16.93 -14.12 14.74
CA VAL A 128 17.14 -15.57 14.84
C VAL A 128 18.21 -15.92 13.81
N SER A 129 19.46 -15.84 14.24
CA SER A 129 20.67 -16.17 13.50
C SER A 129 20.78 -17.69 13.37
N GLY A 130 19.95 -18.28 12.51
CA GLY A 130 20.02 -19.70 12.19
C GLY A 130 19.91 -19.92 10.69
N ILE A 131 20.76 -20.81 10.15
CA ILE A 131 20.69 -21.24 8.74
C ILE A 131 19.28 -21.72 8.41
N TRP A 132 18.59 -22.39 9.35
CA TRP A 132 17.21 -22.82 9.20
C TRP A 132 16.19 -21.68 9.09
N ALA A 133 16.39 -20.58 9.82
CA ALA A 133 15.53 -19.39 9.73
C ALA A 133 15.73 -18.65 8.40
N ILE A 134 16.98 -18.60 7.90
CA ILE A 134 17.31 -18.04 6.58
C ILE A 134 16.69 -18.92 5.48
N VAL A 135 16.87 -20.24 5.53
CA VAL A 135 16.29 -21.16 4.53
C VAL A 135 14.76 -21.07 4.54
N ARG A 136 14.12 -21.07 5.72
CA ARG A 136 12.66 -20.98 5.83
C ARG A 136 12.12 -19.64 5.33
N SER A 137 12.76 -18.52 5.65
CA SER A 137 12.33 -17.21 5.16
C SER A 137 12.47 -17.07 3.64
N ARG A 138 13.55 -17.62 3.07
CA ARG A 138 13.74 -17.68 1.60
C ARG A 138 12.71 -18.59 0.94
N LEU A 139 12.42 -19.76 1.53
CA LEU A 139 11.43 -20.70 1.00
C LEU A 139 10.00 -20.12 1.07
N LEU A 140 9.67 -19.37 2.12
CA LEU A 140 8.40 -18.63 2.21
C LEU A 140 8.31 -17.53 1.15
N SER A 141 9.39 -16.78 0.93
CA SER A 141 9.45 -15.74 -0.10
C SER A 141 9.33 -16.33 -1.50
N LEU A 142 10.04 -17.44 -1.78
CA LEU A 142 9.93 -18.19 -3.04
C LEU A 142 8.53 -18.78 -3.23
N GLY A 143 7.97 -19.40 -2.20
CA GLY A 143 6.61 -19.94 -2.21
C GLY A 143 5.56 -18.86 -2.46
N PHE A 144 5.76 -17.67 -1.89
CA PHE A 144 4.92 -16.51 -2.15
C PHE A 144 5.04 -16.03 -3.60
N ILE A 145 6.25 -15.84 -4.12
CA ILE A 145 6.49 -15.46 -5.52
C ILE A 145 5.88 -16.49 -6.48
N LEU A 146 6.05 -17.78 -6.20
CA LEU A 146 5.44 -18.88 -6.97
C LEU A 146 3.92 -18.88 -6.87
N GLY A 147 3.37 -18.65 -5.67
CA GLY A 147 1.92 -18.57 -5.46
C GLY A 147 1.30 -17.38 -6.20
N LEU A 148 1.97 -16.23 -6.17
CA LEU A 148 1.61 -15.05 -6.96
C LEU A 148 1.66 -15.33 -8.47
N GLY A 149 2.77 -15.92 -8.94
CA GLY A 149 2.94 -16.28 -10.35
C GLY A 149 1.90 -17.29 -10.83
N PHE A 150 1.63 -18.33 -10.03
CA PHE A 150 0.59 -19.31 -10.30
C PHE A 150 -0.80 -18.67 -10.35
N LEU A 151 -1.11 -17.77 -9.41
CA LEU A 151 -2.39 -17.08 -9.37
C LEU A 151 -2.56 -16.14 -10.59
N LEU A 152 -1.49 -15.51 -11.08
CA LEU A 152 -1.49 -14.76 -12.33
C LEU A 152 -1.71 -15.66 -13.54
N LEU A 153 -1.09 -16.84 -13.60
CA LEU A 153 -1.34 -17.82 -14.67
C LEU A 153 -2.80 -18.32 -14.66
N VAL A 154 -3.35 -18.60 -13.48
CA VAL A 154 -4.77 -18.97 -13.35
C VAL A 154 -5.66 -17.83 -13.79
N SER A 155 -5.33 -16.58 -13.43
CA SER A 155 -6.04 -15.39 -13.89
C SER A 155 -6.05 -15.29 -15.41
N LEU A 156 -4.89 -15.51 -16.04
CA LEU A 156 -4.72 -15.47 -17.49
C LEU A 156 -5.59 -16.53 -18.17
N VAL A 157 -5.42 -17.80 -17.77
CA VAL A 157 -6.13 -18.94 -18.35
C VAL A 157 -7.64 -18.76 -18.19
N SER A 158 -8.07 -18.29 -17.02
CA SER A 158 -9.49 -18.06 -16.74
C SER A 158 -10.06 -16.88 -17.53
N GLY A 159 -9.29 -15.80 -17.67
CA GLY A 159 -9.68 -14.65 -18.49
C GLY A 159 -9.84 -15.02 -19.96
N ALA A 160 -8.88 -15.77 -20.51
CA ALA A 160 -8.93 -16.29 -21.88
C ALA A 160 -10.09 -17.27 -22.07
N ALA A 161 -10.31 -18.17 -21.11
CA ALA A 161 -11.43 -19.12 -21.14
C ALA A 161 -12.79 -18.40 -21.09
N LEU A 162 -12.93 -17.38 -20.23
CA LEU A 162 -14.14 -16.54 -20.15
C LEU A 162 -14.39 -15.77 -21.46
N ALA A 163 -13.34 -15.21 -22.07
CA ALA A 163 -13.45 -14.51 -23.34
C ALA A 163 -13.85 -15.46 -24.48
N ALA A 164 -13.18 -16.62 -24.59
CA ALA A 164 -13.49 -17.63 -25.59
C ALA A 164 -14.93 -18.16 -25.44
N PHE A 165 -15.33 -18.50 -24.22
CA PHE A 165 -16.70 -18.91 -23.90
C PHE A 165 -17.71 -17.82 -24.24
N GLY A 166 -17.35 -16.56 -23.97
CA GLY A 166 -18.18 -15.42 -24.28
C GLY A 166 -18.46 -15.25 -25.77
N THR A 167 -17.46 -15.46 -26.63
CA THR A 167 -17.63 -15.41 -28.09
C THR A 167 -18.49 -16.55 -28.63
N TRP A 168 -18.44 -17.74 -28.00
CA TRP A 168 -19.24 -18.89 -28.40
C TRP A 168 -20.73 -18.69 -28.05
N VAL A 169 -21.01 -18.23 -26.83
CA VAL A 169 -22.39 -17.97 -26.36
C VAL A 169 -22.99 -16.71 -26.98
N GLY A 170 -22.17 -15.68 -27.25
CA GLY A 170 -22.62 -14.44 -27.89
C GLY A 170 -23.20 -14.62 -29.29
N ARG A 171 -22.84 -15.70 -30.00
CA ARG A 171 -23.46 -16.08 -31.28
C ARG A 171 -24.89 -16.62 -31.15
N LEU A 172 -25.25 -17.12 -29.96
CA LEU A 172 -26.55 -17.77 -29.69
C LEU A 172 -27.55 -16.84 -29.01
N LEU A 173 -27.08 -15.86 -28.21
CA LEU A 173 -27.95 -14.99 -27.40
C LEU A 173 -27.54 -13.50 -27.51
N PRO A 174 -28.29 -12.65 -28.24
CA PRO A 174 -28.05 -11.21 -28.25
C PRO A 174 -28.32 -10.59 -26.88
N GLY A 175 -27.32 -9.89 -26.31
CA GLY A 175 -27.39 -9.26 -24.98
C GLY A 175 -26.54 -9.92 -23.88
N TRP A 176 -25.95 -11.09 -24.14
CA TRP A 176 -25.07 -11.82 -23.20
C TRP A 176 -23.78 -11.06 -22.86
N GLU A 177 -23.34 -10.13 -23.71
CA GLU A 177 -22.13 -9.31 -23.54
C GLU A 177 -22.12 -8.51 -22.23
N LYS A 178 -23.27 -7.95 -21.80
CA LYS A 178 -23.36 -7.21 -20.54
C LYS A 178 -23.16 -8.13 -19.33
N LEU A 179 -23.68 -9.35 -19.40
CA LEU A 179 -23.51 -10.32 -18.33
C LEU A 179 -22.05 -10.82 -18.24
N LEU A 180 -21.41 -11.07 -19.38
CA LEU A 180 -19.99 -11.41 -19.44
C LEU A 180 -19.11 -10.32 -18.83
N PHE A 181 -19.41 -9.05 -19.13
CA PHE A 181 -18.68 -7.93 -18.55
C PHE A 181 -18.78 -7.91 -17.02
N VAL A 182 -19.99 -8.10 -16.47
CA VAL A 182 -20.20 -8.18 -15.02
C VAL A 182 -19.47 -9.38 -14.42
N ILE A 183 -19.55 -10.55 -15.04
CA ILE A 183 -18.85 -11.76 -14.60
C ILE A 183 -17.33 -11.53 -14.59
N ASN A 184 -16.80 -10.92 -15.64
CA ASN A 184 -15.37 -10.62 -15.74
C ASN A 184 -14.91 -9.67 -14.62
N ILE A 185 -15.67 -8.62 -14.32
CA ILE A 185 -15.38 -7.70 -13.20
C ILE A 185 -15.40 -8.45 -11.87
N VAL A 186 -16.45 -9.23 -11.60
CA VAL A 186 -16.58 -9.97 -10.35
C VAL A 186 -15.45 -10.98 -10.19
N PHE A 187 -15.08 -11.65 -11.28
CA PHE A 187 -13.98 -12.60 -11.31
C PHE A 187 -12.62 -11.93 -11.08
N SER A 188 -12.38 -10.78 -11.71
CA SER A 188 -11.16 -9.98 -11.52
C SER A 188 -11.04 -9.47 -10.08
N ILE A 189 -12.13 -8.95 -9.50
CA ILE A 189 -12.19 -8.57 -8.07
C ILE A 189 -11.94 -9.78 -7.18
N GLY A 190 -12.50 -10.95 -7.51
CA GLY A 190 -12.29 -12.18 -6.77
C GLY A 190 -10.82 -12.59 -6.71
N ILE A 191 -10.14 -12.60 -7.86
CA ILE A 191 -8.71 -12.89 -7.96
C ILE A 191 -7.89 -11.85 -7.19
N ALA A 192 -8.16 -10.57 -7.39
CA ALA A 192 -7.48 -9.49 -6.68
C ALA A 192 -7.68 -9.60 -5.15
N THR A 193 -8.87 -10.02 -4.71
CA THR A 193 -9.16 -10.25 -3.29
C THR A 193 -8.33 -11.41 -2.75
N VAL A 194 -8.27 -12.55 -3.45
CA VAL A 194 -7.43 -13.70 -3.05
C VAL A 194 -5.96 -13.29 -3.00
N LEU A 195 -5.51 -12.54 -4.00
CA LEU A 195 -4.17 -11.99 -4.11
C LEU A 195 -3.84 -11.16 -2.85
N PHE A 196 -4.57 -10.06 -2.61
CA PHE A 196 -4.33 -9.21 -1.45
C PHE A 196 -4.50 -9.94 -0.12
N ALA A 197 -5.43 -10.90 -0.02
CA ALA A 197 -5.60 -11.72 1.17
C ALA A 197 -4.36 -12.57 1.45
N MET A 198 -3.75 -13.17 0.42
CA MET A 198 -2.49 -13.89 0.57
C MET A 198 -1.38 -12.95 1.05
N ILE A 199 -1.24 -11.76 0.47
CA ILE A 199 -0.21 -10.80 0.89
C ILE A 199 -0.40 -10.39 2.35
N PHE A 200 -1.59 -9.94 2.73
CA PHE A 200 -1.88 -9.46 4.09
C PHE A 200 -1.82 -10.57 5.14
N LYS A 201 -1.97 -11.84 4.75
CA LYS A 201 -1.90 -12.98 5.67
C LYS A 201 -0.50 -13.55 5.84
N VAL A 202 0.28 -13.63 4.75
CA VAL A 202 1.55 -14.35 4.71
C VAL A 202 2.74 -13.44 5.01
N MET A 203 2.65 -12.17 4.60
CA MET A 203 3.78 -11.27 4.62
C MET A 203 4.08 -10.63 5.98
N PRO A 204 3.08 -10.19 6.78
CA PRO A 204 3.35 -9.67 8.12
C PRO A 204 3.87 -10.75 9.05
N GLN A 205 4.79 -10.38 9.96
CA GLN A 205 5.33 -11.29 10.97
C GLN A 205 4.38 -11.54 12.15
N VAL A 206 3.16 -11.01 12.08
CA VAL A 206 2.11 -11.20 13.09
C VAL A 206 1.02 -12.16 12.61
N LYS A 207 0.42 -12.89 13.55
CA LYS A 207 -0.68 -13.80 13.25
C LYS A 207 -2.00 -13.04 13.14
N VAL A 208 -2.45 -12.76 11.91
CA VAL A 208 -3.74 -12.11 11.64
C VAL A 208 -4.84 -13.15 11.40
N GLY A 209 -6.05 -12.98 11.92
CA GLY A 209 -7.18 -13.86 11.62
C GLY A 209 -7.62 -13.81 10.14
N TRP A 210 -7.93 -14.97 9.53
CA TRP A 210 -8.36 -15.03 8.11
C TRP A 210 -9.62 -14.19 7.84
N ARG A 211 -10.56 -14.13 8.78
CA ARG A 211 -11.82 -13.36 8.63
C ARG A 211 -11.57 -11.86 8.45
N ASP A 212 -10.58 -11.32 9.15
CA ASP A 212 -10.23 -9.90 9.11
C ASP A 212 -9.55 -9.58 7.77
N VAL A 213 -8.66 -10.47 7.33
CA VAL A 213 -7.93 -10.36 6.07
C VAL A 213 -8.87 -10.36 4.86
N TRP A 214 -9.87 -11.24 4.82
CA TRP A 214 -10.82 -11.28 3.69
C TRP A 214 -11.58 -9.98 3.51
N THR A 215 -12.03 -9.37 4.61
CA THR A 215 -12.78 -8.11 4.56
C THR A 215 -11.90 -6.97 4.06
N GLY A 216 -10.67 -6.88 4.59
CA GLY A 216 -9.71 -5.87 4.16
C GLY A 216 -9.27 -6.06 2.71
N ALA A 217 -8.91 -7.29 2.32
CA ALA A 217 -8.50 -7.62 0.96
C ALA A 217 -9.59 -7.34 -0.08
N PHE A 218 -10.87 -7.57 0.25
CA PHE A 218 -11.98 -7.24 -0.65
C PHE A 218 -12.11 -5.73 -0.87
N VAL A 219 -12.02 -4.94 0.21
CA VAL A 219 -12.05 -3.47 0.12
C VAL A 219 -10.87 -2.96 -0.71
N THR A 220 -9.67 -3.51 -0.50
CA THR A 220 -8.48 -3.19 -1.28
C THR A 220 -8.65 -3.57 -2.75
N ALA A 221 -9.20 -4.74 -3.05
CA ALA A 221 -9.43 -5.20 -4.42
C ALA A 221 -10.39 -4.29 -5.18
N VAL A 222 -11.50 -3.88 -4.54
CA VAL A 222 -12.44 -2.91 -5.11
C VAL A 222 -11.77 -1.56 -5.33
N LEU A 223 -10.98 -1.08 -4.36
CA LEU A 223 -10.25 0.18 -4.49
C LEU A 223 -9.19 0.10 -5.59
N PHE A 224 -8.53 -1.03 -5.75
CA PHE A 224 -7.56 -1.29 -6.80
C PHE A 224 -8.20 -1.28 -8.18
N GLU A 225 -9.34 -1.96 -8.36
CA GLU A 225 -10.12 -1.89 -9.61
C GLU A 225 -10.51 -0.47 -9.96
N VAL A 226 -11.15 0.26 -9.03
CA VAL A 226 -11.51 1.67 -9.23
C VAL A 226 -10.27 2.50 -9.55
N GLY A 227 -9.15 2.19 -8.91
CA GLY A 227 -7.88 2.84 -9.12
C GLY A 227 -7.36 2.68 -10.56
N LYS A 228 -7.45 1.49 -11.14
CA LYS A 228 -7.05 1.22 -12.53
C LYS A 228 -7.80 2.10 -13.53
N TRP A 229 -9.10 2.25 -13.34
CA TRP A 229 -9.93 3.13 -14.15
C TRP A 229 -9.60 4.61 -13.95
N LEU A 230 -9.38 5.03 -12.70
CA LEU A 230 -9.14 6.43 -12.35
C LEU A 230 -7.84 6.96 -12.98
N ILE A 231 -6.77 6.19 -12.89
CA ILE A 231 -5.46 6.59 -13.41
C ILE A 231 -5.42 6.50 -14.94
N SER A 232 -6.08 5.52 -15.57
CA SER A 232 -6.23 5.47 -17.04
C SER A 232 -6.98 6.70 -17.55
N LEU A 233 -8.03 7.14 -16.85
CA LEU A 233 -8.75 8.37 -17.19
C LEU A 233 -7.90 9.63 -16.97
N TYR A 234 -7.12 9.67 -15.88
CA TYR A 234 -6.26 10.80 -15.56
C TYR A 234 -5.15 10.98 -16.59
N ILE A 235 -4.44 9.90 -16.93
CA ILE A 235 -3.31 9.93 -17.86
C ILE A 235 -3.81 10.09 -19.30
N GLY A 236 -4.86 9.37 -19.69
CA GLY A 236 -5.43 9.49 -21.04
C GLY A 236 -5.95 10.90 -21.37
N LYS A 237 -6.29 11.71 -20.36
CA LYS A 237 -6.63 13.14 -20.53
C LYS A 237 -5.46 14.10 -20.38
N SER A 238 -4.38 13.67 -19.72
CA SER A 238 -3.20 14.48 -19.51
C SER A 238 -2.28 14.28 -20.71
N SER A 239 -2.47 15.07 -21.78
CA SER A 239 -1.58 15.06 -22.94
C SER A 239 -0.15 15.36 -22.48
N VAL A 240 0.66 14.33 -22.24
CA VAL A 240 2.08 14.48 -21.93
C VAL A 240 2.71 15.02 -23.21
N THR A 241 3.00 16.31 -23.23
CA THR A 241 3.49 17.08 -24.37
C THR A 241 4.64 16.34 -25.07
N SER A 242 4.60 16.30 -26.41
CA SER A 242 5.48 15.52 -27.29
C SER A 242 6.98 15.67 -27.00
N SER A 243 7.40 16.80 -26.44
CA SER A 243 8.80 17.07 -26.07
C SER A 243 9.36 16.18 -24.96
N PHE A 244 8.51 15.55 -24.15
CA PHE A 244 8.93 14.66 -23.06
C PHE A 244 8.35 13.24 -23.19
N ALA A 245 7.81 12.84 -24.35
CA ALA A 245 7.07 11.57 -24.49
C ALA A 245 7.87 10.33 -24.01
N ALA A 246 9.17 10.26 -24.32
CA ALA A 246 10.04 9.16 -23.89
C ALA A 246 10.31 9.15 -22.37
N ALA A 247 10.53 10.32 -21.76
CA ALA A 247 10.70 10.43 -20.30
C ALA A 247 9.36 10.31 -19.55
N GLY A 248 8.26 10.68 -20.21
CA GLY A 248 6.90 10.66 -19.68
C GLY A 248 6.41 9.25 -19.41
N SER A 249 6.84 8.26 -20.20
CA SER A 249 6.45 6.85 -20.02
C SER A 249 7.00 6.28 -18.69
N LEU A 250 8.21 6.66 -18.29
CA LEU A 250 8.80 6.32 -17.00
C LEU A 250 8.07 7.02 -15.84
N VAL A 251 7.75 8.31 -15.99
CA VAL A 251 7.01 9.07 -14.98
C VAL A 251 5.62 8.49 -14.78
N VAL A 252 4.92 8.15 -15.85
CA VAL A 252 3.61 7.48 -15.83
C VAL A 252 3.71 6.16 -15.08
N LEU A 253 4.70 5.33 -15.40
CA LEU A 253 4.94 4.07 -14.70
C LEU A 253 5.20 4.30 -13.20
N LEU A 254 6.02 5.28 -12.85
CA LEU A 254 6.34 5.59 -11.46
C LEU A 254 5.09 6.06 -10.69
N VAL A 255 4.27 6.94 -11.29
CA VAL A 255 3.00 7.38 -10.71
C VAL A 255 2.04 6.21 -10.55
N TRP A 256 1.97 5.32 -11.53
CA TRP A 256 1.13 4.12 -11.47
C TRP A 256 1.54 3.20 -10.31
N VAL A 257 2.83 2.88 -10.21
CA VAL A 257 3.36 2.00 -9.17
C VAL A 257 3.20 2.65 -7.79
N TYR A 258 3.49 3.95 -7.68
CA TYR A 258 3.27 4.71 -6.45
C TYR A 258 1.81 4.65 -6.01
N TYR A 259 0.88 4.93 -6.91
CA TYR A 259 -0.55 4.90 -6.63
C TYR A 259 -1.03 3.49 -6.22
N SER A 260 -0.56 2.46 -6.91
CA SER A 260 -0.83 1.06 -6.56
C SER A 260 -0.32 0.71 -5.16
N ALA A 261 0.89 1.15 -4.82
CA ALA A 261 1.46 0.98 -3.49
C ALA A 261 0.62 1.72 -2.42
N GLN A 262 0.11 2.92 -2.72
CA GLN A 262 -0.75 3.64 -1.78
C GLN A 262 -2.09 2.94 -1.53
N ILE A 263 -2.75 2.43 -2.58
CA ILE A 263 -3.97 1.63 -2.41
C ILE A 263 -3.70 0.41 -1.55
N PHE A 264 -2.58 -0.28 -1.82
CA PHE A 264 -2.16 -1.45 -1.06
C PHE A 264 -1.93 -1.13 0.43
N LEU A 265 -1.15 -0.10 0.75
CA LEU A 265 -0.84 0.29 2.12
C LEU A 265 -2.09 0.79 2.86
N LEU A 266 -2.95 1.57 2.19
CA LEU A 266 -4.23 2.00 2.76
C LEU A 266 -5.16 0.80 3.04
N GLY A 267 -5.13 -0.21 2.17
CA GLY A 267 -5.82 -1.47 2.36
C GLY A 267 -5.32 -2.27 3.56
N ALA A 268 -4.00 -2.30 3.77
CA ALA A 268 -3.39 -2.95 4.93
C ALA A 268 -3.79 -2.23 6.24
N GLU A 269 -3.76 -0.90 6.25
CA GLU A 269 -4.23 -0.07 7.38
C GLU A 269 -5.72 -0.27 7.67
N PHE A 270 -6.54 -0.36 6.63
CA PHE A 270 -7.96 -0.70 6.78
C PHE A 270 -8.14 -2.08 7.42
N THR A 271 -7.36 -3.07 6.98
CA THR A 271 -7.39 -4.42 7.54
C THR A 271 -6.99 -4.41 9.02
N TRP A 272 -5.94 -3.65 9.37
CA TRP A 272 -5.46 -3.54 10.75
C TRP A 272 -6.50 -2.86 11.67
N VAL A 273 -7.06 -1.72 11.26
CA VAL A 273 -8.11 -1.02 12.02
C VAL A 273 -9.36 -1.90 12.17
N PHE A 274 -9.76 -2.60 11.09
CA PHE A 274 -10.88 -3.54 11.13
C PHE A 274 -10.62 -4.69 12.11
N ALA A 275 -9.44 -5.30 12.07
CA ALA A 275 -9.04 -6.37 12.97
C ALA A 275 -9.06 -5.93 14.45
N ASN A 276 -8.66 -4.68 14.73
CA ASN A 276 -8.55 -4.13 16.07
C ASN A 276 -9.90 -3.63 16.65
N GLU A 277 -10.89 -3.30 15.82
CA GLU A 277 -12.20 -2.84 16.29
C GLU A 277 -13.30 -3.89 16.23
N HIS A 278 -13.25 -4.80 15.24
CA HIS A 278 -14.32 -5.76 14.97
C HIS A 278 -13.81 -7.20 14.80
N GLY A 279 -12.50 -7.39 14.68
CA GLY A 279 -11.90 -8.67 14.30
C GLY A 279 -11.16 -9.38 15.44
N SER A 280 -10.24 -10.25 15.06
CA SER A 280 -9.51 -11.15 15.98
C SER A 280 -8.65 -10.43 17.03
N LEU A 281 -8.29 -9.17 16.80
CA LEU A 281 -7.45 -8.37 17.71
C LEU A 281 -8.26 -7.46 18.64
N ALA A 282 -9.59 -7.39 18.48
CA ALA A 282 -10.45 -6.54 19.30
C ALA A 282 -10.49 -6.94 20.78
N GLY A 283 -10.17 -8.21 21.09
CA GLY A 283 -10.16 -8.76 22.46
C GLY A 283 -8.87 -8.54 23.26
N ASP A 284 -7.74 -8.25 22.61
CA ASP A 284 -6.45 -8.07 23.28
C ASP A 284 -6.29 -6.68 23.92
N ARG A 285 -7.25 -5.78 23.67
CA ARG A 285 -7.34 -4.49 24.33
C ARG A 285 -8.03 -4.65 25.69
N LYS A 286 -7.32 -5.18 26.69
CA LYS A 286 -7.72 -5.05 28.10
C LYS A 286 -7.89 -3.56 28.44
N PRO A 287 -9.07 -3.10 28.90
CA PRO A 287 -9.20 -1.81 29.57
C PRO A 287 -8.76 -1.98 31.04
N GLY A 288 -7.70 -1.29 31.46
CA GLY A 288 -7.11 -1.40 32.82
C GLY A 288 -6.14 -2.58 32.92
N THR A 289 -4.87 -2.43 33.27
CA THR A 289 -4.29 -1.63 34.35
C THR A 289 -2.90 -1.20 33.88
N ALA A 290 -2.71 0.07 33.56
CA ALA A 290 -1.40 0.67 33.83
C ALA A 290 -1.28 0.60 35.36
N ALA A 291 -0.65 -0.46 35.85
CA ALA A 291 -0.07 -0.43 37.17
C ALA A 291 0.95 0.71 37.05
N LEU A 292 0.56 1.88 37.56
CA LEU A 292 1.54 2.81 38.10
C LEU A 292 2.54 1.94 38.87
N PRO A 293 3.85 2.06 38.63
CA PRO A 293 4.81 1.47 39.55
C PRO A 293 4.37 1.90 40.94
N SER A 294 3.99 0.95 41.79
CA SER A 294 3.75 1.21 43.19
C SER A 294 4.94 2.03 43.67
N GLU A 295 4.68 3.25 44.11
CA GLU A 295 5.67 4.06 44.81
C GLU A 295 6.35 3.14 45.83
N PRO A 296 7.69 3.04 45.84
CA PRO A 296 8.35 2.29 46.88
C PRO A 296 7.92 2.91 48.21
N SER A 297 7.28 2.08 49.04
CA SER A 297 6.89 2.40 50.40
C SER A 297 8.03 3.14 51.08
N SER A 298 7.81 4.43 51.34
CA SER A 298 8.72 5.28 52.12
C SER A 298 9.03 4.57 53.44
N PRO A 299 10.29 4.28 53.77
CA PRO A 299 10.63 3.76 55.08
C PRO A 299 10.32 4.84 56.12
N ALA A 300 9.72 4.41 57.22
CA ALA A 300 9.41 5.24 58.37
C ALA A 300 10.66 5.99 58.86
N ILE A 301 10.51 7.30 59.03
CA ILE A 301 11.51 8.16 59.67
C ILE A 301 11.53 7.81 61.16
N SER A 302 12.63 7.26 61.66
CA SER A 302 12.99 7.32 63.07
C SER A 302 13.91 8.52 63.28
N GLU A 303 13.53 9.41 64.20
CA GLU A 303 14.35 10.53 64.65
C GLU A 303 15.67 10.08 65.29
N GLY A 304 16.76 10.83 65.04
CA GLY A 304 18.04 10.62 65.71
C GLY A 304 19.19 11.50 65.23
N GLY A 305 19.23 12.76 65.67
CA GLY A 305 20.43 13.44 66.19
C GLY A 305 21.65 13.77 65.32
N LYS A 306 21.94 15.10 65.28
CA LYS A 306 23.24 15.82 65.32
C LYS A 306 23.97 16.22 64.03
N ASP A 307 24.09 17.55 63.92
CA ASP A 307 25.23 18.41 63.55
C ASP A 307 25.88 18.40 62.14
N GLN A 308 25.89 19.61 61.56
CA GLN A 308 26.96 20.26 60.75
C GLN A 308 26.95 20.19 59.20
N PRO A 309 27.59 21.16 58.48
CA PRO A 309 26.87 22.20 57.74
C PRO A 309 27.05 22.17 56.21
N VAL A 310 26.25 23.02 55.57
CA VAL A 310 26.15 23.39 54.15
C VAL A 310 27.50 23.40 53.40
N GLY A 311 27.63 22.49 52.43
CA GLY A 311 28.69 22.47 51.42
C GLY A 311 28.15 22.78 50.03
N LYS A 312 28.70 23.82 49.42
CA LYS A 312 28.41 24.37 48.09
C LYS A 312 29.00 23.47 46.99
N VAL A 313 28.23 23.15 45.93
CA VAL A 313 28.76 22.57 44.68
C VAL A 313 28.22 23.38 43.49
N PRO A 314 29.04 23.73 42.47
CA PRO A 314 28.69 24.69 41.43
C PRO A 314 27.94 24.06 40.23
N ASP A 315 27.23 24.92 39.49
CA ASP A 315 26.52 24.65 38.24
C ASP A 315 27.42 24.18 37.08
N LEU A 316 26.91 23.25 36.24
CA LEU A 316 26.69 23.36 34.76
C LEU A 316 26.46 21.99 34.06
N PRO A 317 25.93 21.93 32.82
CA PRO A 317 24.65 21.27 32.51
C PRO A 317 24.80 20.06 31.58
N CYS A 318 23.88 19.09 31.67
CA CYS A 318 23.43 18.21 30.59
C CYS A 318 22.64 17.05 31.20
N GLN A 319 21.33 16.96 30.93
CA GLN A 319 20.73 15.76 30.34
C GLN A 319 19.21 15.86 30.24
N SER A 320 18.75 15.80 28.98
CA SER A 320 17.54 15.12 28.52
C SER A 320 16.22 15.47 29.22
N ASP A 321 15.63 16.58 28.81
CA ASP A 321 14.17 16.72 28.85
C ASP A 321 13.55 15.73 27.87
N LEU A 322 13.08 14.63 28.43
CA LEU A 322 12.13 13.69 27.84
C LEU A 322 10.86 14.48 27.51
N VAL A 323 10.72 14.92 26.25
CA VAL A 323 9.48 15.55 25.78
C VAL A 323 8.35 14.52 25.85
N ILE A 324 7.61 14.57 26.95
CA ILE A 324 6.33 13.90 27.10
C ILE A 324 5.38 14.55 26.09
N ILE A 325 5.18 13.88 24.95
CA ILE A 325 4.13 14.24 23.99
C ILE A 325 2.79 14.04 24.70
N ARG A 326 2.24 15.11 25.27
CA ARG A 326 0.86 15.13 25.75
C ARG A 326 -0.08 15.02 24.53
N PRO A 327 -1.10 14.17 24.57
CA PRO A 327 -2.14 14.16 23.54
C PRO A 327 -2.83 15.53 23.50
N PHE A 328 -2.90 16.13 22.30
CA PHE A 328 -3.40 17.49 22.03
C PHE A 328 -4.91 17.67 22.34
N SER A 329 -5.60 16.67 22.90
CA SER A 329 -7.06 16.68 23.10
C SER A 329 -7.55 17.55 24.27
N SER A 330 -6.68 18.28 24.98
CA SER A 330 -7.08 19.07 26.16
C SER A 330 -6.48 20.48 26.22
N LEU A 331 -6.06 21.07 25.11
CA LEU A 331 -5.53 22.45 25.10
C LEU A 331 -6.65 23.48 24.86
N PRO A 332 -6.83 24.48 25.74
CA PRO A 332 -7.76 25.58 25.50
C PRO A 332 -7.32 26.40 24.28
N ALA A 333 -8.29 26.88 23.50
CA ALA A 333 -8.10 27.48 22.18
C ALA A 333 -7.11 28.66 22.14
N SER A 334 -6.87 29.34 23.27
CA SER A 334 -5.92 30.45 23.36
C SER A 334 -4.45 30.01 23.23
N LEU A 335 -4.09 28.81 23.69
CA LEU A 335 -2.71 28.29 23.62
C LEU A 335 -2.38 27.61 22.29
N ALA A 336 -3.38 27.12 21.56
CA ALA A 336 -3.18 26.52 20.24
C ALA A 336 -2.64 27.54 19.22
N THR A 337 -3.08 28.80 19.31
CA THR A 337 -2.70 29.86 18.38
C THR A 337 -1.24 30.30 18.56
N GLU A 338 -0.74 30.32 19.80
CA GLU A 338 0.64 30.70 20.12
C GLU A 338 1.64 29.61 19.69
N VAL A 339 1.28 28.33 19.86
CA VAL A 339 2.12 27.18 19.43
C VAL A 339 2.17 27.07 17.91
N ILE A 340 1.06 27.33 17.21
CA ILE A 340 1.02 27.36 15.73
C ILE A 340 1.88 28.50 15.15
N ARG A 341 1.98 29.64 15.84
CA ARG A 341 2.85 30.76 15.41
C ARG A 341 4.34 30.46 15.60
N LYS A 342 4.70 29.66 16.60
CA LYS A 342 6.12 29.38 16.94
C LYS A 342 6.75 28.21 16.18
N GLU A 343 5.94 27.31 15.58
CA GLU A 343 6.42 26.13 14.83
C GLU A 343 6.20 26.19 13.30
N SER A 344 6.02 27.38 12.72
CA SER A 344 5.75 27.58 11.29
C SER A 344 6.91 27.24 10.33
N GLY A 345 7.87 26.42 10.76
CA GLY A 345 8.99 25.93 9.96
C GLY A 345 8.89 24.47 9.52
N HIS A 346 7.93 23.67 10.04
CA HIS A 346 7.88 22.24 9.74
C HIS A 346 7.09 21.88 8.46
N PRO A 347 7.71 21.23 7.46
CA PRO A 347 7.06 20.86 6.18
C PRO A 347 5.88 19.86 6.34
N SER A 348 5.78 19.18 7.48
CA SER A 348 4.72 18.21 7.79
C SER A 348 3.31 18.83 7.93
N LEU A 349 3.20 20.11 8.32
CA LEU A 349 1.91 20.79 8.45
C LEU A 349 1.29 21.18 7.10
N LYS A 350 2.13 21.56 6.12
CA LYS A 350 1.67 21.85 4.76
C LYS A 350 1.15 20.60 4.06
N GLN A 351 1.81 19.46 4.24
CA GLN A 351 1.33 18.17 3.74
C GLN A 351 0.00 17.74 4.37
N ARG A 352 -0.15 17.93 5.70
CA ARG A 352 -1.42 17.68 6.39
C ARG A 352 -2.53 18.57 5.82
N ALA A 353 -2.30 19.87 5.63
CA ALA A 353 -3.29 20.79 5.08
C ALA A 353 -3.73 20.46 3.64
N ILE A 354 -2.79 20.07 2.77
CA ILE A 354 -3.09 19.73 1.35
C ILE A 354 -3.93 18.45 1.26
N VAL A 355 -3.67 17.44 2.11
CA VAL A 355 -4.45 16.19 2.12
C VAL A 355 -5.83 16.38 2.77
N TYR A 356 -5.95 17.22 3.80
CA TYR A 356 -7.26 17.62 4.34
C TYR A 356 -8.09 18.40 3.32
N ALA A 357 -7.48 19.26 2.51
CA ALA A 357 -8.17 19.94 1.40
C ALA A 357 -8.62 18.95 0.30
N GLY A 358 -7.78 17.97 -0.04
CA GLY A 358 -8.11 16.93 -1.03
C GLY A 358 -9.26 16.01 -0.58
N SER A 359 -9.25 15.57 0.68
CA SER A 359 -10.34 14.77 1.26
C SER A 359 -11.65 15.56 1.39
N ALA A 360 -11.58 16.86 1.74
CA ALA A 360 -12.74 17.75 1.74
C ALA A 360 -13.30 17.96 0.32
N ALA A 361 -12.44 18.10 -0.69
CA ALA A 361 -12.85 18.25 -2.10
C ALA A 361 -13.50 16.97 -2.65
N ALA A 362 -12.94 15.78 -2.35
CA ALA A 362 -13.55 14.50 -2.70
C ALA A 362 -14.92 14.32 -2.01
N CYS A 363 -15.06 14.77 -0.76
CA CYS A 363 -16.30 14.74 -0.01
C CYS A 363 -17.35 15.71 -0.59
N LEU A 364 -16.93 16.90 -1.02
CA LEU A 364 -17.78 17.89 -1.68
C LEU A 364 -18.26 17.36 -3.05
N ALA A 365 -17.36 16.78 -3.84
CA ALA A 365 -17.67 16.19 -5.14
C ALA A 365 -18.68 15.04 -4.99
N LEU A 366 -18.48 14.14 -4.01
CA LEU A 366 -19.39 13.02 -3.76
C LEU A 366 -20.76 13.50 -3.27
N ARG A 367 -20.82 14.51 -2.40
CA ARG A 367 -22.10 15.13 -1.98
C ARG A 367 -22.84 15.81 -3.14
N LEU A 368 -22.12 16.51 -4.02
CA LEU A 368 -22.72 17.16 -5.19
C LEU A 368 -23.24 16.14 -6.20
N LEU A 369 -22.53 15.03 -6.42
CA LEU A 369 -22.98 13.94 -7.28
C LEU A 369 -24.21 13.22 -6.72
N LEU A 370 -24.27 13.00 -5.39
CA LEU A 370 -25.43 12.38 -4.75
C LEU A 370 -26.64 13.32 -4.71
N LYS A 371 -26.45 14.62 -4.51
CA LYS A 371 -27.53 15.62 -4.53
C LYS A 371 -28.08 15.85 -5.95
N ARG A 372 -27.23 15.73 -6.98
CA ARG A 372 -27.66 15.75 -8.39
C ARG A 372 -28.49 14.50 -8.74
N LYS A 373 -28.11 13.33 -8.22
CA LYS A 373 -28.87 12.08 -8.38
C LYS A 373 -30.22 12.10 -7.65
N SER A 374 -30.34 12.79 -6.51
CA SER A 374 -31.62 12.92 -5.81
C SER A 374 -32.57 13.95 -6.46
N ARG A 375 -32.05 15.01 -7.09
CA ARG A 375 -32.87 15.97 -7.86
C ARG A 375 -33.37 15.44 -9.19
N GLY A 376 -32.68 14.47 -9.80
CA GLY A 376 -33.12 13.83 -11.05
C GLY A 376 -34.27 12.83 -10.91
N ARG A 377 -34.80 12.60 -9.69
CA ARG A 377 -35.85 11.61 -9.42
C ARG A 377 -37.19 12.23 -8.96
N ILE A 378 -37.33 13.55 -9.03
CA ILE A 378 -38.57 14.29 -8.73
C ILE A 378 -38.88 15.16 -9.96
N GLY A 379 -39.61 14.60 -10.93
CA GLY A 379 -39.89 15.29 -12.18
C GLY A 379 -40.59 14.43 -13.22
N LEU A 380 -41.69 13.77 -12.84
CA LEU A 380 -42.72 13.31 -13.77
C LEU A 380 -44.07 13.75 -13.18
N PRO A 381 -44.70 14.83 -13.67
CA PRO A 381 -46.08 15.12 -13.35
C PRO A 381 -46.97 14.16 -14.16
N GLY A 382 -47.77 13.37 -13.45
CA GLY A 382 -48.95 12.74 -14.03
C GLY A 382 -50.11 13.74 -13.99
N SER A 383 -50.52 14.19 -15.17
CA SER A 383 -51.89 14.56 -15.57
C SER A 383 -51.85 15.09 -16.99
#